data_AF-A0A1J5FBF4-F1
#
_entry.id   AF-A0A1J5FBF4-F1
#
_cell.length_a   1.000
_cell.length_b   1.000
_cell.length_c   1.000
_cell.angle_alpha   90.00
_cell.angle_beta   90.00
_cell.angle_gamma   90.00
#
_symmetry.space_group_name_H-M   'P 1'
#
loop_
_entity.id
_entity.type
_entity.pdbx_description
1 polymer ?
#
loop_
_entity_poly.entity_id
_entity_poly.type
_entity_poly.pdbx_seq_one_letter_code
_entity_poly.pdbx_strand_id
1 'polypeptide(L)'
;MEDNYDHLQIPESRIEEVVVSSDEFAGIINSEKFSKALALASKTTKKTSRETGFSVRIDNNNKVFIGEITAGAFDEISNEVDTQIISKMDTNEIDMDWEQNICSTPLLNFHFHPDSEGAVIPSNADISNFLREESQASIGVGHVLKDGSVDLLIVKPKNYPLYRDLLEEYADQFAHRPTQAEIIQGLEKAGLSSIVVHFTNKNGKLSLDPESAKKINELGKLKFSKDSFLF
;
A
#
# COMPACT_ATOMS: atom_id res chain seq x y z
N MET A 1 31.57 29.61 2.95
CA MET A 1 30.47 29.49 1.97
C MET A 1 29.32 28.95 2.77
N GLU A 2 28.46 29.85 3.25
CA GLU A 2 27.21 29.50 3.92
C GLU A 2 26.19 29.30 2.80
N ASP A 3 25.74 28.06 2.62
CA ASP A 3 24.70 27.74 1.67
C ASP A 3 23.37 28.28 2.21
N ASN A 4 22.87 29.28 1.50
CA ASN A 4 21.66 30.04 1.81
C ASN A 4 20.45 29.20 1.37
N TYR A 5 19.92 28.34 2.24
CA TYR A 5 18.72 27.52 2.00
C TYR A 5 17.40 28.33 2.15
N ASP A 6 17.42 29.63 1.91
CA ASP A 6 16.34 30.55 2.27
C ASP A 6 15.30 30.75 1.15
N HIS A 7 15.18 29.80 0.21
CA HIS A 7 14.41 29.99 -1.04
C HIS A 7 13.40 28.89 -1.37
N LEU A 8 13.22 27.87 -0.52
CA LEU A 8 12.12 26.92 -0.68
C LEU A 8 11.02 27.21 0.33
N GLN A 9 10.49 28.44 0.29
CA GLN A 9 9.13 28.66 0.78
C GLN A 9 8.20 27.95 -0.20
N ILE A 10 7.88 26.69 0.09
CA ILE A 10 6.77 26.00 -0.55
C ILE A 10 5.55 26.88 -0.27
N PRO A 11 4.92 27.48 -1.29
CA PRO A 11 3.79 28.36 -1.05
C PRO A 11 2.73 27.60 -0.25
N GLU A 12 2.22 28.21 0.82
CA GLU A 12 1.06 27.72 1.59
C GLU A 12 -0.23 27.66 0.74
N SER A 13 -0.12 27.68 -0.60
CA SER A 13 -1.19 27.26 -1.50
C SER A 13 -1.54 25.83 -1.14
N ARG A 14 -2.57 25.73 -0.30
CA ARG A 14 -3.25 24.54 0.16
C ARG A 14 -3.11 23.45 -0.89
N ILE A 15 -2.37 22.39 -0.57
CA ILE A 15 -2.46 21.14 -1.31
C ILE A 15 -3.96 20.77 -1.23
N GLU A 16 -4.67 20.98 -2.33
CA GLU A 16 -6.06 20.56 -2.42
C GLU A 16 -6.05 19.04 -2.26
N GLU A 17 -6.70 18.58 -1.20
CA GLU A 17 -6.70 17.17 -0.85
C GLU A 17 -7.43 16.37 -1.92
N VAL A 18 -6.75 15.39 -2.51
CA VAL A 18 -7.30 14.56 -3.57
C VAL A 18 -8.22 13.51 -2.98
N VAL A 19 -9.52 13.61 -3.28
CA VAL A 19 -10.51 12.61 -2.88
C VAL A 19 -10.64 11.57 -3.98
N VAL A 20 -10.16 10.37 -3.71
CA VAL A 20 -10.30 9.23 -4.62
C VAL A 20 -11.60 8.52 -4.31
N SER A 21 -12.53 8.53 -5.26
CA SER A 21 -13.70 7.66 -5.20
C SER A 21 -13.24 6.22 -5.33
N SER A 22 -14.10 5.29 -4.96
CA SER A 22 -13.59 3.95 -4.87
C SER A 22 -13.72 3.10 -6.10
N ASP A 23 -14.51 3.54 -7.07
CA ASP A 23 -14.40 3.04 -8.44
C ASP A 23 -13.04 3.45 -9.03
N GLU A 24 -12.51 4.64 -8.67
CA GLU A 24 -11.16 5.05 -9.07
C GLU A 24 -10.10 4.19 -8.37
N PHE A 25 -10.23 3.94 -7.06
CA PHE A 25 -9.33 3.02 -6.35
C PHE A 25 -9.35 1.61 -6.97
N ALA A 26 -10.53 1.08 -7.27
CA ALA A 26 -10.67 -0.21 -7.94
C ALA A 26 -10.04 -0.20 -9.34
N GLY A 27 -10.23 0.88 -10.10
CA GLY A 27 -9.61 1.10 -11.40
C GLY A 27 -8.08 1.10 -11.33
N ILE A 28 -7.51 1.68 -10.28
CA ILE A 28 -6.06 1.66 -10.02
C ILE A 28 -5.56 0.24 -9.79
N ILE A 29 -6.19 -0.51 -8.86
CA ILE A 29 -5.76 -1.89 -8.53
C ILE A 29 -5.94 -2.82 -9.74
N ASN A 30 -6.96 -2.61 -10.56
CA ASN A 30 -7.22 -3.39 -11.77
C ASN A 30 -6.39 -2.93 -12.99
N SER A 31 -5.56 -1.90 -12.85
CA SER A 31 -4.79 -1.36 -13.96
C SER A 31 -3.63 -2.28 -14.38
N GLU A 32 -3.27 -2.24 -15.67
CA GLU A 32 -2.08 -2.93 -16.17
C GLU A 32 -0.80 -2.40 -15.50
N LYS A 33 -0.74 -1.10 -15.20
CA LYS A 33 0.40 -0.46 -14.52
C LYS A 33 0.61 -1.06 -13.14
N PHE A 34 -0.46 -1.18 -12.33
CA PHE A 34 -0.40 -1.82 -11.01
C PHE A 34 0.00 -3.29 -11.11
N SER A 35 -0.61 -4.04 -12.03
CA SER A 35 -0.31 -5.47 -12.24
C SER A 35 1.15 -5.72 -12.62
N LYS A 36 1.75 -4.83 -13.45
CA LYS A 36 3.18 -4.89 -13.81
C LYS A 36 4.08 -4.63 -12.61
N ALA A 37 3.78 -3.60 -11.81
CA ALA A 37 4.53 -3.30 -10.60
C ALA A 37 4.47 -4.45 -9.59
N LEU A 38 3.27 -5.01 -9.38
CA LEU A 38 3.05 -6.17 -8.52
C LEU A 38 3.83 -7.41 -8.99
N ALA A 39 3.85 -7.68 -10.30
CA ALA A 39 4.61 -8.78 -10.88
C ALA A 39 6.12 -8.61 -10.71
N LEU A 40 6.62 -7.37 -10.83
CA LEU A 40 8.04 -7.10 -10.62
C LEU A 40 8.43 -7.21 -9.15
N ALA A 41 7.66 -6.62 -8.25
CA ALA A 41 7.90 -6.70 -6.81
C ALA A 41 7.90 -8.17 -6.35
N SER A 42 6.86 -8.95 -6.66
CA SER A 42 6.77 -10.38 -6.28
C SER A 42 7.94 -11.22 -6.81
N LYS A 43 8.33 -11.02 -8.07
CA LYS A 43 9.50 -11.69 -8.66
C LYS A 43 10.78 -11.31 -7.94
N THR A 44 10.90 -10.04 -7.56
CA THR A 44 12.07 -9.53 -6.84
C THR A 44 12.12 -10.12 -5.44
N THR A 45 11.01 -10.11 -4.68
CA THR A 45 10.91 -10.77 -3.36
C THR A 45 11.37 -12.22 -3.44
N LYS A 46 10.86 -12.99 -4.41
CA LYS A 46 11.22 -14.40 -4.60
C LYS A 46 12.70 -14.60 -4.95
N LYS A 47 13.28 -13.67 -5.72
CA LYS A 47 14.68 -13.76 -6.15
C LYS A 47 15.65 -13.40 -5.03
N THR A 48 15.32 -12.41 -4.20
CA THR A 48 16.21 -11.85 -3.19
C THR A 48 15.95 -12.41 -1.80
N SER A 49 14.80 -13.06 -1.58
CA SER A 49 14.28 -13.41 -0.24
C SER A 49 14.24 -12.22 0.71
N ARG A 50 14.14 -11.02 0.17
CA ARG A 50 13.95 -9.77 0.93
C ARG A 50 12.55 -9.25 0.67
N GLU A 51 12.03 -8.52 1.65
CA GLU A 51 10.82 -7.76 1.43
C GLU A 51 11.03 -6.72 0.31
N THR A 52 9.99 -6.56 -0.51
CA THR A 52 9.98 -5.59 -1.60
C THR A 52 8.63 -4.93 -1.72
N GLY A 53 8.59 -3.66 -2.07
CA GLY A 53 7.36 -2.90 -2.15
C GLY A 53 7.40 -1.76 -3.14
N PHE A 54 6.29 -1.04 -3.22
CA PHE A 54 6.14 0.22 -3.95
C PHE A 54 4.98 1.03 -3.37
N SER A 55 4.97 2.32 -3.62
CA SER A 55 3.89 3.23 -3.24
C SER A 55 3.01 3.58 -4.44
N VAL A 56 1.75 3.91 -4.18
CA VAL A 56 0.80 4.44 -5.15
C VAL A 56 0.37 5.80 -4.65
N ARG A 57 0.49 6.82 -5.50
CA ARG A 57 0.15 8.21 -5.18
C ARG A 57 -0.72 8.80 -6.28
N ILE A 58 -1.45 9.85 -5.96
CA ILE A 58 -2.27 10.61 -6.91
C ILE A 58 -2.01 12.10 -6.76
N ASP A 59 -1.91 12.82 -7.87
CA ASP A 59 -1.80 14.28 -7.85
C ASP A 59 -3.17 14.96 -7.90
N ASN A 60 -3.17 16.30 -7.78
CA ASN A 60 -4.37 17.13 -7.84
C ASN A 60 -5.09 17.11 -9.21
N ASN A 61 -4.49 16.51 -10.24
CA ASN A 61 -5.09 16.29 -11.55
C ASN A 61 -5.63 14.85 -11.72
N ASN A 62 -5.73 14.09 -10.62
CA ASN A 62 -6.10 12.68 -10.60
C ASN A 62 -5.16 11.76 -11.40
N LYS A 63 -3.91 12.19 -11.65
CA LYS A 63 -2.91 11.35 -12.29
C LYS A 63 -2.31 10.39 -11.27
N VAL A 64 -2.26 9.11 -11.62
CA VAL A 64 -1.79 8.03 -10.72
C VAL A 64 -0.33 7.68 -10.98
N PHE A 65 0.45 7.75 -9.92
CA PHE A 65 1.87 7.44 -9.88
C PHE A 65 2.08 6.14 -9.12
N ILE A 66 2.92 5.27 -9.67
CA ILE A 66 3.39 4.06 -8.99
C ILE A 66 4.88 4.25 -8.81
N GLY A 67 5.31 4.20 -7.55
CA GLY A 67 6.68 4.37 -7.12
C GLY A 67 7.64 3.31 -7.68
N GLU A 68 8.93 3.56 -7.51
CA GLU A 68 9.95 2.55 -7.79
C GLU A 68 9.78 1.31 -6.90
N ILE A 69 10.25 0.16 -7.39
CA ILE A 69 10.29 -1.06 -6.57
C ILE A 69 11.50 -0.99 -5.66
N THR A 70 11.24 -0.96 -4.37
CA THR A 70 12.25 -0.94 -3.33
C THR A 70 12.39 -2.32 -2.71
N ALA A 71 13.55 -2.59 -2.12
CA ALA A 71 13.75 -3.75 -1.27
C ALA A 71 14.50 -3.36 0.01
N GLY A 72 14.01 -3.87 1.14
CA GLY A 72 14.42 -3.46 2.48
C GLY A 72 13.32 -3.81 3.48
N ALA A 73 13.52 -3.55 4.76
CA ALA A 73 12.43 -3.66 5.73
C ALA A 73 11.37 -2.57 5.44
N PHE A 74 10.07 -2.82 5.69
CA PHE A 74 9.00 -1.85 5.44
C PHE A 74 9.26 -0.46 6.03
N ASP A 75 9.82 -0.42 7.25
CA ASP A 75 10.18 0.80 7.97
C ASP A 75 11.30 1.61 7.27
N GLU A 76 12.10 0.96 6.43
CA GLU A 76 13.15 1.58 5.60
C GLU A 76 12.61 1.96 4.22
N ILE A 77 11.61 1.22 3.70
CA ILE A 77 10.92 1.52 2.45
C ILE A 77 10.10 2.82 2.54
N SER A 78 9.52 3.11 3.71
CA SER A 78 8.80 4.37 3.92
C SER A 78 9.71 5.57 4.20
N ASN A 79 10.98 5.35 4.56
CA ASN A 79 11.86 6.39 5.12
C ASN A 79 13.11 6.68 4.28
N GLU A 80 13.29 6.13 3.08
CA GLU A 80 14.39 6.42 2.12
C GLU A 80 15.84 6.20 2.62
N VAL A 81 16.06 5.86 3.90
CA VAL A 81 17.40 5.88 4.53
C VAL A 81 18.26 4.65 4.20
N ASP A 82 17.69 3.54 3.72
CA ASP A 82 18.49 2.35 3.34
C ASP A 82 17.89 1.52 2.19
N THR A 83 17.01 2.13 1.39
CA THR A 83 16.38 1.47 0.25
C THR A 83 17.36 1.22 -0.90
N GLN A 84 17.69 -0.04 -1.14
CA GLN A 84 18.28 -0.42 -2.42
C GLN A 84 17.18 -0.39 -3.49
N ILE A 85 17.28 0.57 -4.41
CA ILE A 85 16.50 0.56 -5.66
C ILE A 85 16.97 -0.66 -6.47
N ILE A 86 16.25 -1.77 -6.37
CA ILE A 86 16.64 -3.03 -7.04
C ILE A 86 16.37 -2.98 -8.54
N SER A 87 15.44 -2.12 -8.96
CA SER A 87 15.15 -1.89 -10.37
C SER A 87 14.55 -0.50 -10.52
N LYS A 88 15.27 0.40 -11.21
CA LYS A 88 14.57 1.30 -12.13
C LYS A 88 13.92 0.36 -13.13
N MET A 89 12.60 0.23 -13.12
CA MET A 89 11.96 -0.62 -14.12
C MET A 89 12.38 -0.08 -15.48
N ASP A 90 12.81 -0.95 -16.38
CA ASP A 90 13.11 -0.61 -17.76
C ASP A 90 11.77 -0.28 -18.45
N THR A 91 11.25 0.91 -18.20
CA THR A 91 9.92 1.34 -18.63
C THR A 91 9.99 2.79 -19.02
N ASN A 92 9.85 3.06 -20.31
CA ASN A 92 9.60 4.40 -20.86
C ASN A 92 8.30 5.06 -20.35
N GLU A 93 7.70 4.60 -19.24
CA GLU A 93 6.33 4.94 -18.79
C GLU A 93 6.12 4.96 -17.26
N ILE A 94 7.16 4.91 -16.44
CA ILE A 94 7.03 5.28 -15.02
C ILE A 94 7.47 6.73 -14.91
N ASP A 95 6.50 7.63 -15.06
CA ASP A 95 6.63 9.06 -14.79
C ASP A 95 7.00 9.26 -13.32
N MET A 96 8.29 9.28 -13.03
CA MET A 96 8.81 9.77 -11.75
C MET A 96 9.87 10.82 -12.01
N ASP A 97 9.40 12.03 -12.27
CA ASP A 97 10.13 13.21 -11.82
C ASP A 97 9.57 13.59 -10.45
N TRP A 98 10.11 12.93 -9.41
CA TRP A 98 9.66 13.03 -8.03
C TRP A 98 9.93 14.41 -7.44
N GLU A 99 11.00 15.07 -7.90
CA GLU A 99 11.40 16.42 -7.49
C GLU A 99 10.38 17.48 -7.95
N GLN A 100 9.58 17.18 -8.98
CA GLN A 100 8.61 18.13 -9.55
C GLN A 100 7.17 17.97 -9.05
N ASN A 101 6.84 16.91 -8.28
CA ASN A 101 5.47 16.60 -7.88
C ASN A 101 5.26 16.61 -6.36
N ILE A 102 5.63 17.74 -5.73
CA ILE A 102 5.48 18.05 -4.30
C ILE A 102 4.00 17.96 -3.81
N CYS A 103 3.03 17.88 -4.72
CA CYS A 103 1.59 17.85 -4.42
C CYS A 103 0.93 16.50 -4.78
N SER A 104 1.42 15.38 -4.24
CA SER A 104 0.76 14.08 -4.44
C SER A 104 0.38 13.39 -3.12
N THR A 105 -0.90 13.00 -3.03
CA THR A 105 -1.50 12.29 -1.88
C THR A 105 -1.16 10.79 -1.96
N PRO A 106 -0.63 10.18 -0.89
CA PRO A 106 -0.39 8.75 -0.86
C PRO A 106 -1.71 7.97 -0.76
N LEU A 107 -1.89 6.95 -1.60
CA LEU A 107 -3.10 6.12 -1.64
C LEU A 107 -2.88 4.73 -1.05
N LEU A 108 -1.78 4.08 -1.41
CA LEU A 108 -1.48 2.72 -1.02
C LEU A 108 0.03 2.52 -0.92
N ASN A 109 0.51 2.01 0.20
CA ASN A 109 1.86 1.47 0.32
C ASN A 109 1.76 -0.05 0.29
N PHE A 110 2.44 -0.68 -0.67
CA PHE A 110 2.36 -2.10 -0.89
C PHE A 110 3.71 -2.78 -0.70
N HIS A 111 3.75 -3.95 -0.06
CA HIS A 111 4.96 -4.77 0.08
C HIS A 111 4.66 -6.27 0.16
N PHE A 112 5.68 -7.08 -0.07
CA PHE A 112 5.64 -8.54 0.02
C PHE A 112 6.53 -9.05 1.16
N HIS A 113 5.98 -9.84 2.07
CA HIS A 113 6.81 -10.57 3.04
C HIS A 113 7.47 -11.78 2.38
N PRO A 114 8.81 -11.94 2.46
CA PRO A 114 9.49 -13.11 1.94
C PRO A 114 9.08 -14.36 2.71
N ASP A 115 9.03 -15.50 2.01
CA ASP A 115 8.79 -16.83 2.58
C ASP A 115 7.52 -16.94 3.46
N SER A 116 6.52 -16.09 3.20
CA SER A 116 5.19 -16.22 3.80
C SER A 116 4.50 -17.47 3.25
N GLU A 117 3.79 -18.20 4.11
CA GLU A 117 2.88 -19.30 3.72
C GLU A 117 1.57 -19.16 4.51
N GLY A 118 0.46 -19.57 3.90
CA GLY A 118 -0.86 -19.51 4.54
C GLY A 118 -1.53 -18.14 4.40
N ALA A 119 -2.10 -17.63 5.49
CA ALA A 119 -2.81 -16.35 5.50
C ALA A 119 -1.84 -15.18 5.23
N VAL A 120 -2.34 -14.13 4.60
CA VAL A 120 -1.62 -12.88 4.42
C VAL A 120 -1.75 -12.06 5.70
N ILE A 121 -0.64 -11.85 6.39
CA ILE A 121 -0.59 -11.28 7.73
C ILE A 121 0.21 -9.98 7.71
N PRO A 122 -0.38 -8.85 8.14
CA PRO A 122 0.39 -7.63 8.36
C PRO A 122 1.32 -7.80 9.56
N SER A 123 2.53 -7.27 9.46
CA SER A 123 3.48 -7.23 10.57
C SER A 123 3.04 -6.23 11.65
N ASN A 124 3.65 -6.29 12.83
CA ASN A 124 3.43 -5.29 13.88
C ASN A 124 3.81 -3.88 13.39
N ALA A 125 4.81 -3.76 12.52
CA ALA A 125 5.21 -2.49 11.92
C ALA A 125 4.12 -1.95 10.97
N ASP A 126 3.53 -2.82 10.14
CA ASP A 126 2.41 -2.47 9.25
C ASP A 126 1.21 -1.93 10.07
N ILE A 127 0.87 -2.63 11.15
CA ILE A 127 -0.23 -2.23 12.05
C ILE A 127 0.10 -0.89 12.71
N SER A 128 1.32 -0.72 13.21
CA SER A 128 1.77 0.50 13.88
C SER A 128 1.77 1.72 12.97
N ASN A 129 1.91 1.54 11.65
CA ASN A 129 1.80 2.64 10.70
C ASN A 129 0.40 3.26 10.70
N PHE A 130 -0.68 2.52 10.96
CA PHE A 130 -2.01 3.12 11.09
C PHE A 130 -2.18 3.97 12.36
N LEU A 131 -1.34 3.75 13.38
CA LEU A 131 -1.37 4.53 14.62
C LEU A 131 -0.70 5.90 14.49
N ARG A 132 0.01 6.16 13.39
CA ARG A 132 0.63 7.47 13.13
C ARG A 132 -0.44 8.42 12.59
N GLU A 133 -0.57 9.62 13.18
CA GLU A 133 -1.58 10.63 12.83
C GLU A 133 -1.52 11.05 11.34
N GLU A 134 -0.34 10.92 10.72
CA GLU A 134 -0.08 11.30 9.33
C GLU A 134 -0.33 10.16 8.32
N SER A 135 -0.63 8.94 8.80
CA SER A 135 -0.77 7.77 7.93
C SER A 135 -2.16 7.69 7.31
N GLN A 136 -2.32 8.37 6.19
CA GLN A 136 -3.57 8.37 5.41
C GLN A 136 -3.62 7.26 4.34
N ALA A 137 -2.48 6.64 4.05
CA ALA A 137 -2.39 5.63 3.01
C ALA A 137 -3.01 4.31 3.47
N SER A 138 -3.65 3.61 2.55
CA SER A 138 -3.95 2.18 2.75
C SER A 138 -2.64 1.40 2.76
N ILE A 139 -2.61 0.24 3.41
CA ILE A 139 -1.49 -0.71 3.35
C ILE A 139 -1.92 -1.93 2.56
N GLY A 140 -1.05 -2.40 1.67
CA GLY A 140 -1.21 -3.62 0.93
C GLY A 140 -0.11 -4.60 1.30
N VAL A 141 -0.46 -5.72 1.93
CA VAL A 141 0.49 -6.77 2.27
C VAL A 141 0.28 -7.92 1.30
N GLY A 142 1.35 -8.38 0.66
CA GLY A 142 1.31 -9.41 -0.37
C GLY A 142 1.98 -10.71 0.07
N HIS A 143 1.45 -11.81 -0.45
CA HIS A 143 2.04 -13.14 -0.39
C HIS A 143 2.07 -13.72 -1.81
N VAL A 144 3.22 -14.27 -2.21
CA VAL A 144 3.41 -14.88 -3.53
C VAL A 144 3.27 -16.41 -3.44
N LEU A 145 2.21 -16.96 -4.04
CA LEU A 145 1.95 -18.40 -4.02
C LEU A 145 2.94 -19.19 -4.90
N LYS A 146 2.93 -20.52 -4.74
CA LYS A 146 3.85 -21.44 -5.43
C LYS A 146 3.75 -21.38 -6.96
N ASP A 147 2.55 -21.20 -7.49
CA ASP A 147 2.30 -21.02 -8.93
C ASP A 147 2.63 -19.60 -9.45
N GLY A 148 3.07 -18.72 -8.56
CA GLY A 148 3.40 -17.34 -8.88
C GLY A 148 2.20 -16.40 -8.91
N SER A 149 0.99 -16.86 -8.55
CA SER A 149 -0.13 -15.98 -8.21
C SER A 149 0.16 -15.22 -6.91
N VAL A 150 -0.64 -14.19 -6.63
CA VAL A 150 -0.45 -13.30 -5.49
C VAL A 150 -1.77 -13.14 -4.74
N ASP A 151 -1.72 -13.37 -3.43
CA ASP A 151 -2.76 -12.91 -2.50
C ASP A 151 -2.32 -11.58 -1.90
N LEU A 152 -3.23 -10.61 -1.87
CA LEU A 152 -3.00 -9.26 -1.38
C LEU A 152 -4.07 -8.93 -0.33
N LEU A 153 -3.63 -8.67 0.90
CA LEU A 153 -4.46 -8.08 1.95
C LEU A 153 -4.36 -6.55 1.82
N ILE A 154 -5.47 -5.91 1.45
CA ILE A 154 -5.59 -4.45 1.46
C ILE A 154 -6.24 -4.04 2.78
N VAL A 155 -5.61 -3.15 3.53
CA VAL A 155 -6.07 -2.63 4.82
C VAL A 155 -6.21 -1.11 4.74
N LYS A 156 -7.33 -0.58 5.21
CA LYS A 156 -7.67 0.85 5.19
C LYS A 156 -8.33 1.25 6.51
N PRO A 157 -8.09 2.45 7.07
CA PRO A 157 -8.92 2.96 8.16
C PRO A 157 -10.41 3.10 7.79
N LYS A 158 -11.36 2.59 8.60
CA LYS A 158 -12.82 2.79 8.36
C LYS A 158 -13.24 4.20 8.73
N ASN A 159 -12.97 4.58 9.97
CA ASN A 159 -13.26 5.88 10.60
C ASN A 159 -12.34 6.00 11.82
N TYR A 160 -11.80 7.19 12.08
CA TYR A 160 -11.15 7.47 13.37
C TYR A 160 -12.22 7.59 14.48
N PRO A 161 -11.91 7.21 15.75
CA PRO A 161 -10.60 6.76 16.24
C PRO A 161 -10.35 5.26 16.04
N LEU A 162 -9.09 4.90 15.77
CA LEU A 162 -8.62 3.52 15.81
C LEU A 162 -8.52 3.04 17.27
N TYR A 163 -8.88 1.79 17.52
CA TYR A 163 -8.75 1.20 18.86
C TYR A 163 -7.33 0.69 19.06
N ARG A 164 -6.43 1.58 19.50
CA ARG A 164 -4.99 1.29 19.65
C ARG A 164 -4.71 0.01 20.44
N ASP A 165 -5.27 -0.12 21.63
CA ASP A 165 -5.03 -1.28 22.50
C ASP A 165 -5.45 -2.60 21.82
N LEU A 166 -6.53 -2.57 21.02
CA LEU A 166 -6.97 -3.71 20.23
C LEU A 166 -6.04 -4.00 19.05
N LEU A 167 -5.52 -2.97 18.36
CA LEU A 167 -4.54 -3.16 17.29
C LEU A 167 -3.27 -3.84 17.80
N GLU A 168 -2.76 -3.40 18.95
CA GLU A 168 -1.59 -3.99 19.60
C GLU A 168 -1.89 -5.44 20.04
N GLU A 169 -3.06 -5.71 20.65
CA GLU A 169 -3.49 -7.07 21.02
C GLU A 169 -3.57 -8.01 19.80
N TYR A 170 -4.20 -7.56 18.71
CA TYR A 170 -4.34 -8.39 17.50
C TYR A 170 -3.01 -8.62 16.79
N ALA A 171 -2.09 -7.66 16.81
CA ALA A 171 -0.75 -7.82 16.26
C ALA A 171 -0.03 -9.04 16.90
N ASP A 172 -0.12 -9.18 18.22
CA ASP A 172 0.43 -10.34 18.94
C ASP A 172 -0.33 -11.64 18.65
N GLN A 173 -1.65 -11.59 18.52
CA GLN A 173 -2.45 -12.77 18.16
C GLN A 173 -2.12 -13.28 16.76
N PHE A 174 -1.84 -12.38 15.82
CA PHE A 174 -1.52 -12.74 14.44
C PHE A 174 -0.22 -13.53 14.29
N ALA A 175 0.72 -13.40 15.23
CA ALA A 175 1.93 -14.22 15.29
C ALA A 175 1.64 -15.74 15.46
N HIS A 176 0.44 -16.11 15.91
CA HIS A 176 0.04 -17.50 16.19
C HIS A 176 -0.59 -18.24 15.01
N ARG A 177 -0.37 -17.76 13.77
CA ARG A 177 -0.89 -18.36 12.52
C ARG A 177 -2.42 -18.46 12.46
N PRO A 178 -3.16 -17.37 12.65
CA PRO A 178 -4.61 -17.34 12.48
C PRO A 178 -5.02 -17.66 11.04
N THR A 179 -6.27 -18.03 10.86
CA THR A 179 -6.93 -18.07 9.56
C THR A 179 -7.10 -16.66 8.99
N GLN A 180 -7.23 -16.53 7.66
CA GLN A 180 -7.46 -15.23 7.03
C GLN A 180 -8.72 -14.52 7.56
N ALA A 181 -9.76 -15.30 7.90
CA ALA A 181 -11.01 -14.77 8.45
C ALA A 181 -10.82 -14.16 9.84
N GLU A 182 -9.99 -14.77 10.70
CA GLU A 182 -9.66 -14.24 12.02
C GLU A 182 -8.84 -12.95 11.92
N ILE A 183 -7.90 -12.87 10.96
CA ILE A 183 -7.14 -11.63 10.70
C ILE A 183 -8.08 -10.49 10.30
N ILE A 184 -8.94 -10.72 9.31
CA ILE A 184 -9.90 -9.72 8.84
C ILE A 184 -10.79 -9.27 9.99
N GLN A 185 -11.35 -10.22 10.76
CA GLN A 185 -12.22 -9.89 11.88
C GLN A 185 -11.51 -9.08 12.97
N GLY A 186 -10.25 -9.40 13.29
CA GLY A 186 -9.46 -8.65 14.26
C GLY A 186 -9.23 -7.20 13.81
N LEU A 187 -8.76 -7.01 12.58
CA LEU A 187 -8.59 -5.68 11.97
C LEU A 187 -9.90 -4.89 11.96
N GLU A 188 -11.01 -5.55 11.63
CA GLU A 188 -12.34 -4.90 11.62
C GLU A 188 -12.81 -4.46 13.00
N LYS A 189 -12.63 -5.29 14.02
CA LYS A 189 -12.93 -4.93 15.41
C LYS A 189 -12.07 -3.75 15.89
N ALA A 190 -10.88 -3.60 15.34
CA ALA A 190 -9.95 -2.53 15.66
C ALA A 190 -10.20 -1.21 14.89
N GLY A 191 -11.26 -1.15 14.05
CA GLY A 191 -11.65 0.05 13.31
C GLY A 191 -11.06 0.15 11.90
N LEU A 192 -10.49 -0.95 11.38
CA LEU A 192 -9.97 -1.01 10.02
C LEU A 192 -10.98 -1.70 9.08
N SER A 193 -10.86 -1.45 7.79
CA SER A 193 -11.41 -2.28 6.72
C SER A 193 -10.30 -3.11 6.17
N SER A 194 -10.60 -4.36 5.87
CA SER A 194 -9.65 -5.19 5.13
C SER A 194 -10.36 -6.11 4.16
N ILE A 195 -9.72 -6.35 3.03
CA ILE A 195 -10.12 -7.36 2.06
C ILE A 195 -8.89 -8.12 1.59
N VAL A 196 -9.08 -9.40 1.27
CA VAL A 196 -8.10 -10.14 0.48
C VAL A 196 -8.56 -10.21 -0.96
N VAL A 197 -7.64 -9.84 -1.84
CA VAL A 197 -7.79 -9.89 -3.29
C VAL A 197 -6.74 -10.82 -3.87
N HIS A 198 -7.08 -11.50 -4.95
CA HIS A 198 -6.22 -12.49 -5.58
C HIS A 198 -5.89 -12.10 -7.02
N PHE A 199 -4.61 -12.21 -7.36
CA PHE A 199 -4.08 -12.00 -8.70
C PHE A 199 -3.60 -13.33 -9.25
N THR A 200 -4.26 -13.79 -10.29
CA THR A 200 -3.88 -15.02 -11.00
C THR A 200 -2.65 -14.76 -11.87
N ASN A 201 -1.73 -15.72 -11.92
CA ASN A 201 -0.58 -15.67 -12.82
C ASN A 201 -0.81 -16.56 -14.03
N LYS A 202 -0.79 -15.96 -15.22
CA LYS A 202 -0.80 -16.69 -16.50
C LYS A 202 0.42 -16.27 -17.30
N ASN A 203 1.38 -17.19 -17.44
CA ASN A 203 2.60 -16.99 -18.21
C ASN A 203 3.42 -15.76 -17.77
N GLY A 204 3.49 -15.51 -16.45
CA GLY A 204 4.21 -14.36 -15.88
C GLY A 204 3.44 -13.05 -15.89
N LYS A 205 2.20 -13.03 -16.40
CA LYS A 205 1.30 -11.87 -16.34
C LYS A 205 0.32 -12.05 -15.19
N LEU A 206 0.33 -11.11 -14.24
CA LEU A 206 -0.67 -11.03 -13.19
C LEU A 206 -1.95 -10.37 -13.70
N SER A 207 -3.09 -10.91 -13.29
CA SER A 207 -4.41 -10.32 -13.51
C SER A 207 -5.30 -10.55 -12.31
N LEU A 208 -5.96 -9.48 -11.85
CA LEU A 208 -6.93 -9.51 -10.77
C LEU A 208 -8.05 -10.49 -11.10
N ASP A 209 -8.38 -11.39 -10.17
CA ASP A 209 -9.48 -12.32 -10.38
C ASP A 209 -10.85 -11.60 -10.32
N PRO A 210 -11.87 -12.09 -11.05
CA PRO A 210 -13.15 -11.41 -11.12
C PRO A 210 -13.91 -11.26 -9.79
N GLU A 211 -13.75 -12.21 -8.86
CA GLU A 211 -14.41 -12.12 -7.54
C GLU A 211 -13.72 -11.08 -6.67
N SER A 212 -12.39 -10.97 -6.75
CA SER A 212 -11.65 -9.90 -6.08
C SER A 212 -11.94 -8.52 -6.65
N ALA A 213 -12.15 -8.41 -7.96
CA ALA A 213 -12.60 -7.16 -8.57
C ALA A 213 -13.93 -6.68 -7.96
N LYS A 214 -14.87 -7.59 -7.68
CA LYS A 214 -16.12 -7.25 -6.99
C LYS A 214 -15.87 -6.79 -5.55
N LYS A 215 -15.02 -7.49 -4.80
CA LYS A 215 -14.69 -7.15 -3.40
C LYS A 215 -14.05 -5.76 -3.26
N ILE A 216 -13.19 -5.37 -4.19
CA ILE A 216 -12.56 -4.03 -4.15
C ILE A 216 -13.61 -2.93 -4.33
N ASN A 217 -14.59 -3.13 -5.21
CA ASN A 217 -15.70 -2.19 -5.35
C ASN A 217 -16.55 -2.09 -4.06
N GLU A 218 -16.61 -3.16 -3.26
CA GLU A 218 -17.32 -3.18 -1.97
C GLU A 218 -16.55 -2.47 -0.85
N LEU A 219 -15.21 -2.67 -0.78
CA LEU A 219 -14.31 -1.85 0.06
C LEU A 219 -14.53 -0.36 -0.22
N GLY A 220 -14.97 -0.08 -1.43
CA GLY A 220 -15.12 1.24 -1.94
C GLY A 220 -16.34 2.06 -1.63
N LYS A 221 -17.32 1.46 -0.98
CA LYS A 221 -18.45 2.25 -0.46
C LYS A 221 -18.05 3.11 0.74
N LEU A 222 -16.79 3.01 1.18
CA LEU A 222 -16.20 3.80 2.26
C LEU A 222 -15.66 5.12 1.71
N LYS A 223 -16.41 6.20 1.94
CA LYS A 223 -16.01 7.56 1.59
C LYS A 223 -14.60 7.86 2.13
N PHE A 224 -13.75 8.41 1.28
CA PHE A 224 -12.54 9.10 1.70
C PHE A 224 -13.01 10.53 2.05
N SER A 225 -13.30 10.79 3.33
CA SER A 225 -13.80 12.09 3.80
C SER A 225 -12.94 12.66 4.92
N LYS A 226 -12.76 13.98 4.83
CA LYS A 226 -12.03 14.87 5.72
C LYS A 226 -12.70 15.09 7.10
N ASP A 227 -13.88 14.53 7.35
CA ASP A 227 -14.65 14.83 8.58
C ASP A 227 -14.23 13.97 9.79
N SER A 228 -13.25 13.08 9.64
CA SER A 228 -12.75 12.24 10.74
C SER A 228 -11.70 12.94 11.62
N PHE A 229 -11.35 14.19 11.33
CA PHE A 229 -10.06 14.81 11.71
C PHE A 229 -10.16 16.08 12.58
N LEU A 230 -11.18 16.19 13.43
CA LEU A 230 -11.23 17.24 14.46
C LEU A 230 -11.40 16.61 15.84
N PHE A 231 -10.30 16.14 16.43
CA PHE A 231 -10.15 15.98 17.88
C PHE A 231 -8.72 16.33 18.30
#